data_AF-A0A6H1P6J3-F1
#
_entry.id   AF-A0A6H1P6J3-F1
#
_cell.length_a   1.000
_cell.length_b   1.000
_cell.length_c   1.000
_cell.angle_alpha   90.00
_cell.angle_beta   90.00
_cell.angle_gamma   90.00
#
_symmetry.space_group_name_H-M   'P 1'
#
loop_
_entity.id
_entity.type
_entity.pdbx_description
1 polymer ?
#
loop_
_entity_poly.entity_id
_entity_poly.type
_entity_poly.pdbx_seq_one_letter_code
_entity_poly.pdbx_strand_id
1 'polypeptide(L)'
;MNQDLTIDPNQMPKFNSHEEARGWFKGQFGDRFLLRMTDMKDGKRVNFYHLVKDPEVYKPYMESFASVVQHEITNMDVFKSYTTIEIDDNGNVEIKD
;
A
#
# COMPACT_ATOMS: atom_id res chain seq x y z
N MET A 1 -1.80 -15.97 -13.34
CA MET A 1 -2.41 -16.31 -12.04
C MET A 1 -2.98 -15.04 -11.46
N ASN A 2 -4.31 -14.92 -11.43
CA ASN A 2 -4.99 -13.83 -10.74
C ASN A 2 -4.85 -14.12 -9.25
N GLN A 3 -3.84 -13.52 -8.61
CA GLN A 3 -3.86 -13.48 -7.15
C GLN A 3 -4.95 -12.49 -6.79
N ASP A 4 -5.99 -12.96 -6.10
CA ASP A 4 -6.95 -12.08 -5.45
C ASP A 4 -6.17 -11.23 -4.43
N LEU A 5 -5.95 -9.96 -4.76
CA LEU A 5 -5.28 -8.98 -3.90
C LEU A 5 -6.29 -8.23 -3.03
N THR A 6 -7.40 -8.91 -2.75
CA THR A 6 -8.50 -8.45 -1.93
C THR A 6 -8.14 -8.71 -0.49
N ILE A 7 -8.01 -7.65 0.30
CA ILE A 7 -7.69 -7.77 1.73
C ILE A 7 -9.00 -7.99 2.47
N ASP A 8 -9.19 -9.16 3.05
CA ASP A 8 -10.36 -9.44 3.89
C ASP A 8 -10.10 -8.99 5.34
N PRO A 9 -10.84 -7.99 5.86
CA PRO A 9 -10.62 -7.47 7.22
C PRO A 9 -10.98 -8.49 8.31
N ASN A 10 -11.77 -9.54 8.03
CA ASN A 10 -12.06 -10.59 9.01
C ASN A 10 -10.93 -11.61 9.14
N GLN A 11 -10.10 -11.76 8.10
CA GLN A 11 -8.92 -12.65 8.13
C GLN A 11 -7.66 -11.98 8.67
N MET A 12 -7.69 -10.64 8.80
CA MET A 12 -6.56 -9.88 9.29
C MET A 12 -6.42 -10.05 10.80
N PRO A 13 -5.31 -10.63 11.30
CA PRO A 13 -5.08 -10.73 12.73
C PRO A 13 -4.83 -9.34 13.33
N LYS A 14 -5.03 -9.20 14.64
CA LYS A 14 -4.57 -8.00 15.35
C LYS A 14 -3.07 -8.09 15.53
N PHE A 15 -2.37 -7.08 15.04
CA PHE A 15 -0.93 -6.94 15.22
C PHE A 15 -0.64 -6.08 16.46
N ASN A 16 0.48 -6.31 17.12
CA ASN A 16 0.93 -5.50 18.25
C ASN A 16 2.10 -4.59 17.87
N SER A 17 2.63 -4.73 16.66
CA SER A 17 3.74 -3.94 16.15
C SER A 17 3.70 -3.83 14.63
N HIS A 18 4.29 -2.75 14.13
CA HIS A 18 4.50 -2.53 12.69
C HIS A 18 5.17 -3.72 11.99
N GLU A 19 6.19 -4.32 12.62
CA GLU A 19 6.94 -5.44 12.04
C GLU A 19 6.07 -6.70 11.85
N GLU A 20 5.18 -7.00 12.80
CA GLU A 20 4.25 -8.13 12.68
C GLU A 20 3.28 -7.93 11.51
N ALA A 21 2.67 -6.74 11.45
CA ALA A 21 1.76 -6.38 10.37
C ALA A 21 2.46 -6.47 9.01
N ARG A 22 3.60 -5.80 8.88
CA ARG A 22 4.43 -5.84 7.66
C ARG A 22 4.82 -7.27 7.28
N GLY A 23 5.21 -8.09 8.24
CA GLY A 23 5.58 -9.49 8.02
C GLY A 23 4.42 -10.30 7.45
N TRP A 24 3.22 -10.10 7.99
CA TRP A 24 2.00 -10.75 7.48
C TRP A 24 1.68 -10.31 6.05
N PHE A 25 1.65 -9.00 5.77
CA PHE A 25 1.40 -8.48 4.43
C PHE A 25 2.44 -8.98 3.42
N LYS A 26 3.73 -8.95 3.80
CA LYS A 26 4.80 -9.44 2.94
C LYS A 26 4.71 -10.95 2.71
N GLY A 27 4.26 -11.73 3.69
CA GLY A 27 4.02 -13.17 3.54
C GLY A 27 2.85 -13.49 2.60
N GLN A 28 1.78 -12.69 2.65
CA GLN A 28 0.60 -12.88 1.79
C GLN A 28 0.83 -12.39 0.35
N PHE A 29 1.46 -11.23 0.20
CA PHE A 29 1.52 -10.50 -1.08
C PHE A 29 2.91 -10.43 -1.71
N GLY A 30 3.95 -10.86 -0.99
CA GLY A 30 5.32 -10.91 -1.50
C GLY A 30 5.82 -9.54 -1.99
N ASP A 31 6.42 -9.53 -3.17
CA ASP A 31 7.00 -8.34 -3.81
C ASP A 31 5.96 -7.30 -4.27
N ARG A 32 4.66 -7.62 -4.23
CA ARG A 32 3.61 -6.66 -4.57
C ARG A 32 3.34 -5.65 -3.45
N PHE A 33 3.79 -5.94 -2.24
CA PHE A 33 3.64 -5.06 -1.07
C PHE A 33 4.89 -4.20 -0.89
N LEU A 34 4.80 -2.94 -1.32
CA LEU A 34 5.94 -2.04 -1.42
C LEU A 34 5.80 -0.89 -0.42
N LEU A 35 6.83 -0.65 0.40
CA LEU A 35 6.91 0.56 1.21
C LEU A 35 7.11 1.77 0.29
N ARG A 36 6.24 2.77 0.41
CA ARG A 36 6.32 4.00 -0.39
C ARG A 36 6.75 5.20 0.39
N MET A 37 6.23 5.34 1.59
CA MET A 37 6.49 6.51 2.42
C MET A 37 6.39 6.14 3.89
N THR A 38 7.12 6.88 4.71
CA THR A 38 6.93 6.88 6.16
C THR A 38 6.71 8.32 6.56
N ASP A 39 5.63 8.57 7.31
CA ASP A 39 5.26 9.89 7.78
C ASP A 39 4.99 9.88 9.30
N MET A 40 4.85 11.06 9.90
CA MET A 40 4.56 11.22 11.32
C MET A 40 3.18 11.86 11.46
N LYS A 41 2.15 11.05 11.72
CA LYS A 41 0.78 11.51 12.00
C LYS A 41 0.51 11.46 13.49
N ASP A 42 0.02 12.57 14.05
CA ASP A 42 -0.38 12.64 15.47
C ASP A 42 0.72 12.17 16.46
N GLY A 43 1.99 12.47 16.13
CA GLY A 43 3.15 12.04 16.93
C GLY A 43 3.46 10.54 16.82
N LYS A 44 2.74 9.80 15.99
CA LYS A 44 2.97 8.38 15.69
C LYS A 44 3.61 8.23 14.31
N ARG A 45 4.58 7.32 14.21
CA ARG A 45 5.14 6.93 12.93
C ARG A 45 4.13 6.05 12.19
N VAL A 46 3.77 6.46 10.98
CA VAL A 46 2.88 5.71 10.09
C VAL A 46 3.61 5.40 8.80
N ASN A 47 3.61 4.13 8.41
CA ASN A 47 4.23 3.64 7.19
C ASN A 47 3.16 3.37 6.14
N PHE A 48 3.32 3.95 4.97
CA PHE A 48 2.42 3.85 3.83
C PHE A 48 2.99 2.85 2.85
N TYR A 49 2.24 1.78 2.64
CA TYR A 49 2.55 0.72 1.72
C TYR A 49 1.57 0.75 0.54
N HIS A 50 2.07 0.44 -0.65
CA HIS A 50 1.22 0.18 -1.81
C HIS A 50 1.20 -1.33 -2.07
N LEU A 51 0.00 -1.90 -2.09
CA LEU A 51 -0.23 -3.24 -2.59
C LEU A 51 -0.58 -3.15 -4.07
N VAL A 52 0.36 -3.49 -4.94
CA VAL A 52 0.20 -3.36 -6.39
C VAL A 52 -0.71 -4.47 -6.93
N LYS A 53 -1.89 -4.09 -7.39
CA LYS A 53 -2.86 -4.97 -8.05
C LYS A 53 -2.49 -5.22 -9.50
N ASP A 54 -2.27 -4.14 -10.23
CA ASP A 54 -1.95 -4.13 -11.66
C ASP A 54 -0.60 -3.46 -11.91
N PRO A 55 0.50 -4.22 -12.01
CA PRO A 55 1.82 -3.64 -12.23
C PRO A 55 1.95 -2.94 -13.58
N GLU A 56 1.14 -3.33 -14.58
CA GLU A 56 1.13 -2.71 -15.92
C GLU A 56 0.58 -1.29 -15.90
N VAL A 57 -0.33 -0.97 -14.98
CA VAL A 57 -0.88 0.38 -14.78
C VAL A 57 -0.06 1.15 -13.75
N TYR A 58 0.37 0.47 -12.67
CA TYR A 58 1.08 1.08 -11.56
C TYR A 58 2.47 1.63 -11.94
N LYS A 59 3.27 0.85 -12.69
CA LYS A 59 4.63 1.24 -13.09
C LYS A 59 4.67 2.55 -13.90
N PRO A 60 3.97 2.67 -15.04
CA PRO A 60 4.04 3.88 -15.85
C PRO A 60 3.48 5.10 -15.10
N TYR A 61 2.53 4.91 -14.19
CA TYR A 61 2.06 5.99 -13.33
C TYR A 61 3.13 6.47 -12.35
N MET A 62 3.79 5.56 -11.64
CA MET A 62 4.87 5.92 -10.72
C MET A 62 6.03 6.61 -11.43
N GLU A 63 6.37 6.19 -12.65
CA GLU A 63 7.38 6.83 -13.50
C GLU A 63 6.94 8.23 -13.97
N SER A 64 5.64 8.38 -14.30
CA SER A 64 5.05 9.66 -14.69
C SER A 64 4.96 10.63 -13.49
N PHE A 65 4.69 10.13 -12.28
CA PHE A 65 4.65 10.91 -11.04
C PHE A 65 6.04 11.35 -10.58
N ALA A 66 7.08 10.57 -10.89
CA ALA A 66 8.47 10.93 -10.63
C ALA A 66 9.01 11.98 -11.62
N SER A 67 8.36 12.15 -12.77
CA SER A 67 8.70 13.18 -13.75
C SER A 67 8.10 14.52 -13.30
N VAL A 68 8.93 15.56 -13.21
CA VAL A 68 8.67 16.89 -12.61
C VAL A 68 7.53 17.68 -13.28
N VAL A 69 6.90 17.13 -14.31
CA VAL A 69 5.73 17.72 -14.96
C VAL A 69 4.50 17.34 -14.15
N GLN A 70 3.86 18.33 -13.52
CA GLN A 70 2.54 18.17 -12.89
C GLN A 70 1.55 17.63 -13.92
N HIS A 71 1.46 16.32 -14.04
CA HIS A 71 0.36 15.69 -14.75
C HIS A 71 -0.85 15.74 -13.81
N GLU A 72 -1.86 16.53 -14.18
CA GLU A 72 -3.20 16.37 -13.61
C GLU A 72 -3.55 14.89 -13.64
N ILE A 73 -3.89 14.33 -12.47
CA ILE A 73 -4.25 12.93 -12.31
C ILE A 73 -5.53 12.69 -13.13
N THR A 74 -5.36 12.40 -14.40
CA THR A 74 -6.45 12.28 -15.38
C THR A 74 -6.97 10.85 -15.46
N ASN A 75 -6.30 9.90 -14.80
CA ASN A 75 -6.58 8.48 -14.94
C ASN A 75 -6.93 7.88 -13.58
N MET A 76 -8.21 7.92 -13.22
CA MET A 76 -8.74 7.38 -11.96
C MET A 76 -8.49 5.86 -11.83
N ASP A 77 -8.29 5.15 -12.94
CA ASP A 77 -7.98 3.73 -12.95
C ASP A 77 -6.62 3.40 -12.31
N VAL A 78 -5.73 4.38 -12.19
CA VAL A 78 -4.49 4.24 -11.43
C VAL A 78 -4.76 3.98 -9.94
N PHE A 79 -5.76 4.62 -9.34
CA PHE A 79 -6.12 4.36 -7.94
C PHE A 79 -6.66 2.94 -7.74
N LYS A 80 -7.18 2.30 -8.79
CA LYS A 80 -7.58 0.88 -8.76
C LYS A 80 -6.39 -0.06 -8.93
N SER A 81 -5.27 0.43 -9.47
CA SER A 81 -4.07 -0.39 -9.75
C SER A 81 -3.27 -0.73 -8.49
N TYR A 82 -3.54 -0.08 -7.37
CA TYR A 82 -2.93 -0.39 -6.08
C TYR A 82 -3.87 -0.06 -4.92
N THR A 83 -3.67 -0.69 -3.77
CA THR A 83 -4.33 -0.29 -2.52
C THR A 83 -3.30 0.30 -1.58
N THR A 84 -3.66 1.39 -0.91
CA THR A 84 -2.80 2.02 0.10
C THR A 84 -3.08 1.39 1.46
N ILE A 85 -2.03 0.96 2.14
CA ILE A 85 -2.09 0.34 3.46
C ILE A 85 -1.21 1.16 4.39
N GLU A 86 -1.85 1.80 5.37
CA GLU A 86 -1.19 2.52 6.45
C GLU A 86 -0.97 1.57 7.62
N ILE A 87 0.26 1.50 8.12
CA ILE A 87 0.61 0.70 9.30
C ILE A 87 1.36 1.59 10.29
N ASP A 88 0.79 1.79 11.47
CA ASP A 88 1.46 2.52 12.55
C ASP A 88 2.35 1.60 13.41
N ASP A 89 3.18 2.22 14.24
CA ASP A 89 4.15 1.52 15.11
C ASP A 89 3.52 0.46 16.03
N ASN A 90 2.29 0.67 16.47
CA ASN A 90 1.52 -0.26 17.32
C ASN A 90 0.88 -1.40 16.52
N GLY A 91 1.07 -1.45 15.20
CA GLY A 91 0.49 -2.49 14.35
C GLY A 91 -0.97 -2.26 13.96
N ASN A 92 -1.54 -1.07 14.19
CA ASN A 92 -2.85 -0.77 13.61
C ASN A 92 -2.70 -0.57 12.10
N VAL A 93 -3.66 -1.14 11.37
CA VAL A 93 -3.67 -1.13 9.91
C VAL A 93 -4.91 -0.40 9.42
N GLU A 94 -4.72 0.56 8.53
CA GLU A 94 -5.80 1.25 7.83
C GLU A 94 -5.64 1.03 6.32
N ILE A 95 -6.71 0.60 5.67
CA ILE A 95 -6.70 0.27 4.24
C ILE A 95 -7.51 1.34 3.52
N LYS A 96 -6.90 1.95 2.49
CA LYS A 96 -7.51 2.96 1.63
C LYS A 96 -7.49 2.48 0.18
N ASP A 97 -8.68 2.28 -0.36
CA ASP A 97 -8.97 1.97 -1.76
C ASP A 97 -9.53 3.21 -2.47
#